data_AF-A0AAE9L3T6-F1
#
_entry.id   AF-A0AAE9L3T6-F1
#
_cell.length_a   1.000
_cell.length_b   1.000
_cell.length_c   1.000
_cell.angle_alpha   90.00
_cell.angle_beta   90.00
_cell.angle_gamma   90.00
#
_symmetry.space_group_name_H-M   'P 1'
#
loop_
_entity.id
_entity.type
_entity.pdbx_description
1 polymer ?
#
loop_
_entity_poly.entity_id
_entity_poly.type
_entity_poly.pdbx_seq_one_letter_code
_entity_poly.pdbx_strand_id
1 'polypeptide(L)' 'MSASMMYGSARFNAWGSARGFASGEATEMAKEETINYFCEQYRLMFEENIDGYIKNFSSDLK' A
#
# COMPACT_ATOMS: atom_id res chain seq x y z
N MET A 1 15.23 7.38 -0.37
CA MET A 1 14.66 6.43 -1.35
C MET A 1 13.29 5.93 -0.92
N SER A 2 13.13 5.36 0.30
CA SER A 2 11.85 4.83 0.80
C SER A 2 10.69 5.85 0.78
N ALA A 3 10.87 7.05 1.35
CA ALA A 3 9.81 8.07 1.36
C ALA A 3 9.37 8.52 -0.05
N SER A 4 10.31 8.67 -0.99
CA SER A 4 10.02 9.04 -2.37
C SER A 4 9.22 7.96 -3.12
N MET A 5 9.53 6.68 -2.86
CA MET A 5 8.77 5.54 -3.41
C MET A 5 7.36 5.50 -2.83
N MET A 6 7.20 5.62 -1.51
CA MET A 6 5.89 5.69 -0.86
C MET A 6 5.04 6.85 -1.39
N TYR A 7 5.65 8.02 -1.57
CA TYR A 7 4.98 9.18 -2.13
C TYR A 7 4.50 8.94 -3.58
N GLY A 8 5.34 8.33 -4.41
CA GLY A 8 4.97 7.93 -5.77
C GLY A 8 3.78 6.96 -5.79
N SER A 9 3.86 5.89 -4.99
CA SER A 9 2.78 4.91 -4.85
C SER A 9 1.48 5.55 -4.37
N ALA A 10 1.54 6.45 -3.38
CA ALA A 10 0.35 7.14 -2.87
C ALA A 10 -0.35 7.97 -3.96
N ARG A 11 0.41 8.72 -4.78
CA ARG A 11 -0.18 9.51 -5.87
C ARG A 11 -0.79 8.63 -6.95
N PHE A 12 -0.11 7.53 -7.30
CA PHE A 12 -0.63 6.58 -8.28
C PHE A 12 -1.93 5.93 -7.81
N ASN A 13 -1.95 5.43 -6.57
CA ASN A 13 -3.14 4.79 -5.99
C ASN A 13 -4.32 5.77 -5.87
N ALA A 14 -4.06 7.02 -5.48
CA ALA A 14 -5.09 8.07 -5.43
C ALA A 14 -5.68 8.37 -6.81
N TRP A 15 -4.83 8.51 -7.84
CA TRP A 15 -5.28 8.70 -9.21
C TRP A 15 -6.09 7.51 -9.71
N GLY A 16 -5.60 6.28 -9.52
CA GLY A 16 -6.29 5.06 -9.94
C GLY A 16 -7.67 4.91 -9.29
N SER A 17 -7.77 5.22 -7.99
CA SER A 17 -9.03 5.14 -7.25
C SER A 17 -10.03 6.20 -7.71
N ALA A 18 -9.59 7.45 -7.87
CA ALA A 18 -10.45 8.55 -8.30
C ALA A 18 -11.08 8.32 -9.68
N ARG A 19 -10.42 7.56 -10.56
CA ARG A 19 -10.94 7.19 -11.88
C ARG A 19 -12.06 6.14 -11.84
N GLY A 20 -12.22 5.44 -10.71
CA GLY A 20 -13.28 4.45 -10.50
C GLY A 20 -14.60 5.03 -9.96
N PHE A 21 -14.59 6.27 -9.47
CA PHE A 21 -15.79 6.91 -8.91
C PHE A 21 -16.51 7.80 -9.92
N ALA A 22 -17.84 7.88 -9.78
CA ALA A 22 -18.70 8.64 -10.69
C ALA A 22 -18.63 10.16 -10.48
N SER A 23 -18.20 10.62 -9.31
CA SER A 23 -18.11 12.04 -8.95
C SER A 23 -17.09 12.30 -7.84
N GLY A 24 -16.78 13.59 -7.62
CA GLY A 24 -15.97 14.01 -6.47
C GLY A 24 -16.62 13.71 -5.13
N GLU A 25 -17.95 13.81 -5.04
CA GLU A 25 -18.72 13.47 -3.84
C GLU A 25 -18.66 11.96 -3.55
N ALA A 26 -18.81 11.11 -4.58
CA ALA A 26 -18.62 9.67 -4.44
C ALA A 26 -17.20 9.31 -4.01
N THR A 27 -16.20 10.06 -4.48
CA THR A 27 -14.80 9.90 -4.05
C THR A 27 -14.61 10.28 -2.58
N GLU A 28 -15.22 11.37 -2.11
CA GLU A 28 -15.12 11.77 -0.70
C GLU A 28 -15.80 10.75 0.21
N MET A 29 -16.97 10.23 -0.16
CA MET A 29 -17.65 9.18 0.61
C MET A 29 -16.82 7.90 0.74
N ALA A 30 -16.08 7.53 -0.30
CA ALA A 30 -15.26 6.31 -0.33
C ALA A 30 -13.81 6.52 0.14
N LYS A 31 -13.43 7.75 0.49
CA LYS A 31 -12.04 8.15 0.77
C LYS A 31 -11.41 7.38 1.92
N GLU A 32 -12.12 7.30 3.05
CA GLU A 32 -11.59 6.63 4.25
C GLU A 32 -11.44 5.12 4.01
N GLU A 33 -12.44 4.49 3.39
CA GLU A 33 -12.38 3.08 2.99
C GLU A 33 -11.22 2.81 2.03
N THR A 34 -11.03 3.67 1.03
CA THR A 34 -9.92 3.57 0.06
C THR A 34 -8.56 3.67 0.74
N ILE A 35 -8.40 4.63 1.67
CA ILE A 35 -7.16 4.79 2.45
C ILE A 35 -6.89 3.54 3.28
N ASN A 36 -7.89 3.06 4.01
CA ASN A 36 -7.77 1.88 4.87
C ASN A 36 -7.40 0.64 4.06
N TYR A 37 -8.02 0.45 2.89
CA TYR A 37 -7.69 -0.63 1.98
C TYR A 37 -6.20 -0.62 1.59
N PHE A 38 -5.67 0.50 1.09
CA PHE A 38 -4.27 0.56 0.65
C PHE A 38 -3.27 0.44 1.82
N CYS A 39 -3.58 1.00 2.98
CA CYS A 39 -2.76 0.81 4.18
C CYS A 39 -2.70 -0.67 4.60
N GLU A 40 -3.83 -1.36 4.56
CA GLU A 40 -3.90 -2.78 4.89
C GLU A 40 -3.15 -3.65 3.86
N GLN A 41 -3.33 -3.38 2.56
CA GLN A 41 -2.57 -4.09 1.53
C GLN A 41 -1.06 -3.87 1.69
N TYR A 42 -0.64 -2.64 1.98
CA TYR A 42 0.77 -2.35 2.25
C TYR A 42 1.28 -3.13 3.46
N ARG A 43 0.51 -3.17 4.55
CA ARG A 43 0.86 -3.95 5.75
C ARG A 43 1.06 -5.42 5.44
N LEU A 44 0.12 -6.05 4.74
CA LEU A 44 0.18 -7.47 4.38
C LEU A 44 1.41 -7.79 3.50
N MET A 45 1.65 -6.99 2.46
CA MET A 45 2.83 -7.16 1.62
C MET A 45 4.13 -6.97 2.42
N PHE A 46 4.17 -6.00 3.32
CA PHE A 46 5.34 -5.74 4.15
C PHE A 46 5.61 -6.87 5.13
N GLU A 47 4.56 -7.40 5.77
CA GLU A 47 4.62 -8.58 6.65
C GLU A 47 5.14 -9.81 5.90
N GLU A 48 4.61 -10.10 4.71
CA GLU A 48 5.09 -11.22 3.89
C GLU A 48 6.59 -11.12 3.57
N ASN A 49 7.05 -9.92 3.18
CA ASN A 49 8.45 -9.69 2.85
C ASN A 49 9.34 -9.83 4.09
N ILE A 50 8.94 -9.25 5.23
CA ILE A 50 9.68 -9.37 6.49
C ILE A 50 9.71 -10.82 6.97
N ASP A 51 8.60 -11.54 6.90
CA ASP A 51 8.55 -12.96 7.26
C ASP A 51 9.49 -13.79 6.39
N GLY A 52 9.60 -13.46 5.10
CA GLY A 52 10.58 -14.03 4.19
C GLY A 52 12.01 -13.81 4.68
N TYR A 53 12.36 -12.57 5.05
CA TYR A 53 13.67 -12.26 5.62
C TYR A 53 13.91 -12.96 6.96
N ILE A 54 12.92 -13.02 7.86
CA ILE A 54 13.04 -13.71 9.16
C ILE A 54 13.31 -15.20 8.97
N LYS A 55 12.57 -15.85 8.07
CA LYS A 55 12.74 -17.27 7.75
C LYS A 55 14.13 -17.54 7.17
N ASN A 56 14.60 -16.70 6.26
CA ASN A 56 15.88 -16.90 5.57
C ASN A 56 17.09 -16.36 6.35
N PHE A 57 16.89 -15.51 7.36
CA PHE A 57 17.97 -15.11 8.28
C PHE A 57 18.54 -16.32 9.03
N SER A 58 17.75 -17.38 9.21
CA SER A 58 18.19 -18.65 9.77
C SER A 58 18.99 -19.54 8.79
N SER A 59 18.91 -19.27 7.47
CA SER A 59 19.63 -20.02 6.43
C SER A 59 20.90 -19.33 5.93
N ASP A 60 20.96 -17.99 6.00
CA ASP A 60 22.03 -17.20 5.39
C ASP A 60 23.16 -16.80 6.37
N LEU A 61 23.08 -17.23 7.63
CA LEU A 61 24.20 -17.23 8.57
C LEU A 61 24.94 -18.59 8.49
N LYS A 62 25.65 -18.82 7.39
CA LYS A 62 26.75 -19.79 7.25
C LYS A 62 27.92 -19.16 6.53
#